data_AF-A0A946FS79-F1
#
_entry.id   AF-A0A946FS79-F1
#
_cell.length_a   1.000
_cell.length_b   1.000
_cell.length_c   1.000
_cell.angle_alpha   90.00
_cell.angle_beta   90.00
_cell.angle_gamma   90.00
#
_symmetry.space_group_name_H-M   'P 1'
#
loop_
_entity.id
_entity.type
_entity.pdbx_description
1 polymer ?
#
loop_
_entity_poly.entity_id
_entity_poly.type
_entity_poly.pdbx_seq_one_letter_code
_entity_poly.pdbx_strand_id
1 'polypeptide(L)'
;MKLDKLTIKSQELFQSAHDMAKKYGNQAIEPIHFLKVMVEDDKGIVLSILKKIGVQVDSLKKDIQACIEKLVIVSGSASIYLSQDGNKVLDLSFSEAKKMKDQYVSLEHILISLATIKGDAFNLLKQNGVIKEAILKVLKDIRGNQTVTDQNPEEKYQALEKFGRDLT
;
A
#
# COMPACT_ATOMS: atom_id res chain seq x y z
N MET A 1 15.38 6.39 -8.72
CA MET A 1 13.97 6.04 -8.46
C MET A 1 13.10 6.81 -9.45
N LYS A 2 12.24 6.15 -10.24
CA LYS A 2 11.37 6.83 -11.23
C LYS A 2 10.14 7.41 -10.53
N LEU A 3 10.34 8.45 -9.73
CA LEU A 3 9.27 9.10 -8.95
C LEU A 3 8.18 9.67 -9.85
N ASP A 4 8.54 10.07 -11.07
CA ASP A 4 7.63 10.56 -12.12
C ASP A 4 6.58 9.53 -12.55
N LYS A 5 6.83 8.24 -12.30
CA LYS A 5 5.93 7.12 -12.61
C LYS A 5 5.09 6.66 -11.42
N LEU A 6 5.06 7.41 -10.32
CA LEU A 6 4.18 7.17 -9.19
C LEU A 6 2.96 8.10 -9.27
N THR A 7 1.79 7.63 -8.83
CA THR A 7 0.65 8.53 -8.55
C THR A 7 0.99 9.45 -7.38
N ILE A 8 0.25 10.55 -7.21
CA ILE A 8 0.45 11.46 -6.07
C ILE A 8 0.27 10.69 -4.75
N LYS A 9 -0.73 9.83 -4.65
CA LYS A 9 -0.94 8.98 -3.46
C LYS A 9 0.21 8.01 -3.19
N SER A 10 0.80 7.43 -4.23
CA SER A 10 2.01 6.62 -4.06
C SER A 10 3.20 7.46 -3.59
N GLN A 11 3.38 8.68 -4.07
CA GLN A 11 4.44 9.58 -3.59
C GLN A 11 4.23 9.97 -2.11
N GLU A 12 3.00 10.33 -1.74
CA GLU A 12 2.59 10.60 -0.36
C GLU A 12 2.83 9.40 0.57
N LEU A 13 2.60 8.18 0.08
CA LEU A 13 2.89 6.95 0.82
C LEU A 13 4.38 6.84 1.19
N PHE A 14 5.30 7.07 0.23
CA PHE A 14 6.74 7.00 0.51
C PHE A 14 7.18 8.07 1.51
N GLN A 15 6.66 9.29 1.38
CA GLN A 15 6.95 10.37 2.33
C GLN A 15 6.43 10.02 3.73
N SER A 16 5.19 9.55 3.83
CA SER A 16 4.59 9.17 5.11
C SER A 16 5.30 7.99 5.76
N ALA A 17 5.73 7.00 4.97
CA ALA A 17 6.49 5.85 5.46
C ALA A 17 7.89 6.26 5.96
N HIS A 18 8.52 7.24 5.30
CA HIS A 18 9.75 7.85 5.78
C HIS A 18 9.55 8.54 7.13
N ASP A 19 8.52 9.38 7.25
CA ASP A 19 8.22 10.11 8.49
C ASP A 19 7.83 9.16 9.63
N MET A 20 7.19 8.04 9.30
CA MET A 20 6.90 6.96 10.24
C MET A 20 8.18 6.27 10.73
N ALA A 21 9.05 5.83 9.82
CA ALA A 21 10.33 5.23 10.20
C ALA A 21 11.13 6.19 11.10
N LYS A 22 11.12 7.50 10.80
CA LYS A 22 11.72 8.54 11.63
C LYS A 22 11.10 8.59 13.03
N LYS A 23 9.77 8.59 13.12
CA LYS A 23 9.03 8.61 14.39
C LYS A 23 9.35 7.41 15.28
N TYR A 24 9.53 6.23 14.70
CA TYR A 24 9.85 5.00 15.42
C TYR A 24 11.35 4.74 15.59
N GLY A 25 12.21 5.62 15.10
CA GLY A 25 13.67 5.46 15.18
C GLY A 25 14.21 4.31 14.32
N ASN A 26 13.46 3.91 13.29
CA ASN A 26 13.88 2.88 12.35
C ASN A 26 14.74 3.52 11.24
N GLN A 27 15.94 2.97 11.04
CA GLN A 27 16.88 3.49 10.04
C GLN A 27 16.47 3.14 8.60
N ALA A 28 15.64 2.11 8.42
CA ALA A 28 15.19 1.62 7.13
C ALA A 28 13.65 1.67 7.01
N ILE A 29 13.17 2.12 5.86
CA ILE A 29 11.76 2.02 5.48
C ILE A 29 11.52 0.57 5.05
N GLU A 30 10.97 -0.21 5.97
CA GLU A 30 10.51 -1.58 5.74
C GLU A 30 9.13 -1.65 5.08
N PRO A 31 8.79 -2.74 4.36
CA PRO A 31 7.47 -2.96 3.77
C PRO A 31 6.29 -2.79 4.74
N ILE A 32 6.50 -3.08 6.02
CA ILE A 32 5.47 -2.94 7.06
C ILE A 32 5.05 -1.47 7.29
N HIS A 33 5.95 -0.51 7.06
CA HIS A 33 5.61 0.92 7.13
C HIS A 33 4.66 1.33 6.01
N PHE A 34 4.86 0.81 4.80
CA PHE A 34 3.92 1.06 3.71
C PHE A 34 2.54 0.53 4.07
N LEU A 35 2.46 -0.71 4.54
CA LEU A 35 1.19 -1.30 4.94
C LEU A 35 0.52 -0.48 6.04
N LYS A 36 1.27 -0.03 7.06
CA LYS A 36 0.77 0.82 8.15
C LYS A 36 0.14 2.12 7.65
N VAL A 37 0.85 2.87 6.81
CA VAL A 37 0.32 4.11 6.23
C VAL A 37 -0.93 3.84 5.40
N MET A 38 -0.91 2.80 4.56
CA MET A 38 -2.04 2.48 3.68
C MET A 38 -3.31 2.10 4.45
N VAL A 39 -3.20 1.41 5.59
CA VAL A 39 -4.38 1.05 6.41
C VAL A 39 -4.88 2.20 7.27
N GLU A 40 -4.04 3.22 7.54
CA GLU A 40 -4.41 4.41 8.30
C GLU A 40 -5.16 5.46 7.48
N ASP A 41 -5.09 5.41 6.14
CA ASP A 41 -5.94 6.22 5.27
C ASP A 41 -7.36 5.67 5.23
N ASP A 42 -8.24 6.22 6.07
CA ASP A 42 -9.64 5.80 6.18
C ASP A 42 -10.47 6.02 4.90
N LYS A 43 -9.97 6.83 3.97
CA LYS A 43 -10.59 7.09 2.66
C LYS A 43 -9.82 6.42 1.52
N GLY A 44 -8.77 5.66 1.82
CA GLY A 44 -7.88 5.07 0.84
C GLY A 44 -8.48 3.82 0.19
N ILE A 45 -8.15 3.62 -1.10
CA ILE A 45 -8.56 2.43 -1.87
C ILE A 45 -8.15 1.12 -1.20
N VAL A 46 -6.99 1.09 -0.54
CA VAL A 46 -6.49 -0.11 0.16
C VAL A 46 -7.45 -0.52 1.27
N LEU A 47 -7.94 0.43 2.05
CA LEU A 47 -8.88 0.12 3.12
C LEU A 47 -10.21 -0.43 2.55
N SER A 48 -10.72 0.15 1.46
CA SER A 48 -11.90 -0.36 0.76
C SER A 48 -11.68 -1.78 0.24
N ILE A 49 -10.50 -2.10 -0.29
CA ILE A 49 -10.13 -3.45 -0.73
C ILE A 49 -10.15 -4.42 0.46
N LEU A 50 -9.46 -4.08 1.56
CA LEU A 50 -9.37 -4.94 2.75
C LEU A 50 -10.75 -5.23 3.34
N LYS A 51 -11.62 -4.22 3.44
CA LYS A 51 -13.01 -4.37 3.92
C LYS A 51 -13.82 -5.29 3.01
N LYS A 52 -13.71 -5.15 1.68
CA LYS A 52 -14.41 -6.02 0.72
C LYS A 52 -13.90 -7.46 0.72
N ILE A 53 -12.63 -7.71 1.04
CA ILE A 53 -12.08 -9.06 1.27
C ILE A 53 -12.64 -9.67 2.56
N GLY A 54 -13.09 -8.85 3.52
CA GLY A 54 -13.62 -9.29 4.82
C GLY A 54 -12.59 -9.24 5.96
N VAL A 55 -11.54 -8.43 5.81
CA VAL A 55 -10.49 -8.28 6.82
C VAL A 55 -11.01 -7.52 8.04
N GLN A 56 -10.67 -8.01 9.24
CA GLN A 56 -10.86 -7.28 10.49
C GLN A 56 -9.78 -6.20 10.64
N VAL A 57 -10.02 -5.03 10.03
CA VAL A 57 -9.02 -3.96 9.89
C VAL A 57 -8.44 -3.52 11.23
N ASP A 58 -9.25 -3.40 12.29
CA ASP A 58 -8.76 -2.94 13.60
C ASP A 58 -7.79 -3.94 14.24
N SER A 59 -8.01 -5.24 14.02
CA SER A 59 -7.05 -6.28 14.43
C SER A 59 -5.77 -6.16 13.62
N LEU A 60 -5.88 -6.06 12.29
CA LEU A 60 -4.73 -5.90 11.40
C LEU A 60 -3.89 -4.67 11.76
N LYS A 61 -4.52 -3.52 12.06
CA LYS A 61 -3.83 -2.29 12.50
C LYS A 61 -3.00 -2.50 13.76
N LYS A 62 -3.51 -3.29 14.72
CA LYS A 62 -2.79 -3.64 15.96
C LYS A 62 -1.62 -4.58 15.68
N ASP A 63 -1.82 -5.59 14.84
CA ASP A 63 -0.76 -6.54 14.50
C ASP A 63 0.39 -5.86 13.73
N ILE A 64 0.05 -4.96 12.80
CA ILE A 64 1.03 -4.13 12.09
C ILE A 64 1.81 -3.26 13.08
N GLN A 65 1.13 -2.62 14.03
CA GLN A 65 1.77 -1.79 15.05
C GLN A 65 2.78 -2.62 15.86
N ALA A 66 2.40 -3.83 16.29
CA ALA A 66 3.27 -4.74 17.02
C ALA A 66 4.48 -5.21 16.20
N CYS A 67 4.37 -5.31 14.88
CA CYS A 67 5.53 -5.57 14.00
C CYS A 67 6.48 -4.38 13.94
N ILE A 68 5.96 -3.16 13.81
CA ILE A 68 6.80 -1.94 13.77
C ILE A 68 7.57 -1.76 15.09
N GLU A 69 6.92 -1.99 16.23
CA GLU A 69 7.56 -1.86 17.55
C GLU A 69 8.69 -2.88 17.79
N LYS A 70 8.74 -3.97 17.02
CA LYS A 70 9.81 -4.96 17.07
C LYS A 70 10.98 -4.65 16.15
N LEU A 71 10.84 -3.67 15.25
CA LEU A 71 11.92 -3.29 14.34
C LEU A 71 13.10 -2.71 15.13
N VAL A 72 14.29 -2.88 14.57
CA VAL A 72 15.52 -2.37 15.18
C VAL A 72 15.45 -0.84 15.25
N ILE A 73 15.70 -0.32 16.45
CA ILE A 73 15.83 1.11 16.72
C ILE A 73 17.32 1.44 16.69
N VAL A 74 17.69 2.43 15.88
CA VAL A 74 19.09 2.87 15.77
C VAL A 74 19.22 4.25 16.40
N SER A 75 20.18 4.38 17.32
CA SER A 75 20.50 5.66 17.95
C SER A 75 21.51 6.43 17.10
N GLY A 76 21.17 7.65 16.70
CA GLY A 76 22.07 8.55 15.95
C GLY A 76 21.41 9.21 14.74
N SER A 77 22.03 10.27 14.23
CA SER A 77 21.56 11.00 13.04
C SER A 77 22.01 10.28 11.75
N ALA A 78 21.49 9.08 11.51
CA ALA A 78 21.65 8.41 10.23
C ALA A 78 20.50 8.78 9.28
N SER A 79 20.82 9.00 8.01
CA SER A 79 19.80 9.20 6.97
C SER A 79 18.95 7.94 6.84
N ILE A 80 17.63 8.11 6.84
CA ILE A 80 16.68 7.01 6.62
C ILE A 80 16.74 6.62 5.15
N TYR A 81 16.78 5.31 4.89
CA TYR A 81 16.86 4.77 3.53
C TYR A 81 15.78 3.71 3.29
N LEU A 82 15.51 3.40 2.03
CA LEU A 82 14.60 2.31 1.67
C LEU A 82 15.30 0.96 1.84
N SER A 83 14.70 0.06 2.62
CA SER A 83 15.23 -1.31 2.85
C SER A 83 15.37 -2.10 1.54
N GLN A 84 16.12 -3.21 1.58
CA GLN A 84 16.22 -4.09 0.41
C GLN A 84 14.86 -4.66 0.00
N ASP A 85 14.03 -5.07 0.96
CA ASP A 85 12.70 -5.58 0.69
C ASP A 85 11.72 -4.47 0.29
N GLY A 86 11.87 -3.26 0.82
CA GLY A 86 11.16 -2.07 0.35
C GLY A 86 11.47 -1.74 -1.11
N ASN A 87 12.73 -1.88 -1.55
CA ASN A 87 13.10 -1.73 -2.97
C ASN A 87 12.44 -2.83 -3.83
N LYS A 88 12.44 -4.10 -3.37
CA LYS A 88 11.76 -5.20 -4.08
C LYS A 88 10.25 -4.93 -4.24
N VAL A 89 9.60 -4.38 -3.21
CA VAL A 89 8.18 -3.99 -3.26
C VAL A 89 7.96 -2.93 -4.34
N LEU A 90 8.82 -1.90 -4.39
CA LEU A 90 8.74 -0.85 -5.39
C LEU A 90 8.97 -1.39 -6.81
N ASP A 91 10.00 -2.19 -7.03
CA ASP A 91 10.30 -2.78 -8.35
C ASP A 91 9.19 -3.70 -8.85
N LEU A 92 8.63 -4.51 -7.94
CA LEU A 92 7.48 -5.36 -8.25
C LEU A 92 6.24 -4.52 -8.56
N SER A 93 6.04 -3.38 -7.90
CA SER A 93 4.87 -2.52 -8.15
C SER A 93 4.88 -1.94 -9.56
N PHE A 94 6.05 -1.57 -10.09
CA PHE A 94 6.21 -1.20 -11.50
C PHE A 94 5.88 -2.36 -12.44
N SER A 95 6.28 -3.58 -12.07
CA SER A 95 5.99 -4.77 -12.87
C SER A 95 4.49 -5.10 -12.88
N GLU A 96 3.80 -4.94 -11.76
CA GLU A 96 2.35 -5.14 -11.66
C GLU A 96 1.57 -4.06 -12.43
N ALA A 97 1.96 -2.78 -12.32
CA ALA A 97 1.38 -1.71 -13.13
C ALA A 97 1.49 -2.00 -14.63
N LYS A 98 2.67 -2.44 -15.09
CA LYS A 98 2.86 -2.84 -16.49
C LYS A 98 1.93 -4.01 -16.90
N LYS A 99 1.77 -5.03 -16.04
CA LYS A 99 0.86 -6.17 -16.32
C LYS A 99 -0.60 -5.71 -16.41
N MET A 100 -0.97 -4.73 -15.61
CA MET A 100 -2.31 -4.13 -15.59
C MET A 100 -2.52 -3.08 -16.67
N LYS A 101 -1.49 -2.80 -17.49
CA LYS A 101 -1.44 -1.79 -18.56
C LYS A 101 -1.61 -0.35 -18.03
N ASP A 102 -1.18 -0.14 -16.80
CA ASP A 102 -1.20 1.12 -16.11
C ASP A 102 0.10 1.91 -16.39
N GLN A 103 -0.04 3.23 -16.55
CA GLN A 103 1.09 4.12 -16.87
C GLN A 103 1.82 4.63 -15.61
N TYR A 104 1.13 4.61 -14.47
CA TYR A 104 1.67 4.99 -13.17
C TYR A 104 1.40 3.89 -12.13
N VAL A 105 2.28 3.82 -11.14
CA VAL A 105 2.13 2.97 -9.96
C VAL A 105 1.24 3.68 -8.95
N SER A 106 0.01 3.21 -8.81
CA SER A 106 -0.92 3.53 -7.72
C SER A 106 -0.75 2.62 -6.50
N LEU A 107 -1.46 2.94 -5.40
CA LEU A 107 -1.44 2.17 -4.15
C LEU A 107 -1.82 0.69 -4.33
N GLU A 108 -2.71 0.34 -5.26
CA GLU A 108 -3.13 -1.06 -5.48
C GLU A 108 -1.98 -1.94 -5.97
N HIS A 109 -1.06 -1.40 -6.77
CA HIS A 109 0.12 -2.11 -7.24
C HIS A 109 1.09 -2.38 -6.09
N ILE A 110 1.25 -1.41 -5.19
CA ILE A 110 2.09 -1.54 -4.00
C ILE A 110 1.48 -2.58 -3.06
N LEU A 111 0.15 -2.58 -2.88
CA LEU A 111 -0.55 -3.59 -2.08
C LEU A 111 -0.35 -5.01 -2.64
N ILE A 112 -0.46 -5.19 -3.96
CA ILE A 112 -0.18 -6.48 -4.61
C ILE A 112 1.27 -6.91 -4.36
N SER A 113 2.22 -5.98 -4.44
CA SER A 113 3.63 -6.26 -4.16
C SER A 113 3.86 -6.67 -2.70
N LEU A 114 3.22 -6.01 -1.74
CA LEU A 114 3.27 -6.37 -0.32
C LEU A 114 2.68 -7.77 -0.08
N ALA A 115 1.64 -8.14 -0.82
CA ALA A 115 1.05 -9.50 -0.79
C ALA A 115 1.89 -10.56 -1.54
N THR A 116 3.08 -10.20 -2.04
CA THR A 116 3.96 -11.10 -2.81
C THR A 116 5.36 -11.23 -2.20
N ILE A 117 5.96 -10.11 -1.74
CA ILE A 117 7.30 -10.10 -1.15
C ILE A 117 7.25 -10.61 0.28
N LYS A 118 7.87 -11.78 0.54
CA LYS A 118 7.90 -12.40 1.87
C LYS A 118 8.48 -11.45 2.93
N GLY A 119 7.85 -11.43 4.11
CA GLY A 119 8.18 -10.57 5.24
C GLY A 119 6.97 -10.39 6.15
N ASP A 120 7.06 -9.53 7.16
CA ASP A 120 5.97 -9.31 8.12
C ASP A 120 4.68 -8.81 7.47
N ALA A 121 4.78 -7.83 6.56
CA ALA A 121 3.63 -7.31 5.82
C ALA A 121 2.92 -8.43 5.03
N PHE A 122 3.69 -9.27 4.32
CA PHE A 122 3.16 -10.41 3.60
C PHE A 122 2.48 -11.43 4.51
N ASN A 123 3.11 -11.77 5.64
CA ASN A 123 2.57 -12.74 6.58
C ASN A 123 1.24 -12.27 7.16
N LEU A 124 1.15 -11.00 7.58
CA LEU A 124 -0.08 -10.40 8.10
C LEU A 124 -1.18 -10.35 7.04
N LEU A 125 -0.86 -9.91 5.82
CA LEU A 125 -1.79 -9.90 4.70
C LEU A 125 -2.32 -11.32 4.42
N LYS A 126 -1.42 -12.30 4.29
CA LYS A 126 -1.78 -13.69 4.01
C LYS A 126 -2.64 -14.31 5.12
N GLN A 127 -2.32 -14.08 6.39
CA GLN A 127 -3.11 -14.56 7.53
C GLN A 127 -4.55 -14.02 7.53
N ASN A 128 -4.74 -12.82 6.97
CA ASN A 128 -6.04 -12.18 6.81
C ASN A 128 -6.71 -12.49 5.45
N GLY A 129 -6.20 -13.46 4.69
CA GLY A 129 -6.75 -13.83 3.38
C GLY A 129 -6.47 -12.83 2.25
N VAL A 130 -5.61 -11.83 2.50
CA VAL A 130 -5.21 -10.81 1.53
C VAL A 130 -4.07 -11.34 0.67
N ILE A 131 -4.43 -12.13 -0.32
CA ILE A 131 -3.53 -12.65 -1.35
C ILE A 131 -3.75 -11.92 -2.67
N LYS A 132 -2.78 -12.01 -3.59
CA LYS A 132 -2.82 -11.35 -4.89
C LYS A 132 -4.14 -11.58 -5.64
N GLU A 133 -4.61 -12.82 -5.67
CA GLU A 133 -5.84 -13.21 -6.37
C GLU A 133 -7.08 -12.53 -5.75
N ALA A 134 -7.13 -12.46 -4.41
CA ALA A 134 -8.21 -11.80 -3.69
C ALA A 134 -8.22 -10.29 -3.93
N ILE A 135 -7.03 -9.66 -3.90
CA ILE A 135 -6.87 -8.24 -4.22
C ILE A 135 -7.36 -7.95 -5.64
N LEU A 136 -6.89 -8.71 -6.64
CA LEU A 136 -7.26 -8.50 -8.04
C LEU A 136 -8.77 -8.68 -8.29
N LYS A 137 -9.40 -9.65 -7.61
CA LYS A 137 -10.85 -9.88 -7.69
C LYS A 137 -11.61 -8.65 -7.22
N VAL A 138 -11.30 -8.15 -6.02
CA VAL A 138 -11.97 -6.98 -5.43
C VAL A 138 -11.64 -5.71 -6.20
N LEU A 139 -10.41 -5.57 -6.65
CA LEU A 139 -9.96 -4.40 -7.41
C LEU A 139 -10.76 -4.23 -8.70
N LYS A 140 -11.09 -5.34 -9.38
CA LYS A 140 -11.96 -5.32 -10.57
C LYS A 140 -13.32 -4.67 -10.28
N ASP A 141 -13.89 -4.89 -9.09
CA ASP A 141 -15.17 -4.29 -8.71
C ASP A 141 -15.05 -2.79 -8.39
N ILE A 142 -13.90 -2.35 -7.88
CA ILE A 142 -13.67 -0.94 -7.50
C ILE A 142 -13.33 -0.09 -8.74
N ARG A 143 -12.39 -0.55 -9.58
CA ARG A 143 -11.91 0.22 -10.74
C ARG A 143 -12.67 -0.07 -12.03
N GLY A 144 -13.38 -1.19 -12.09
CA GLY A 144 -13.98 -1.69 -13.33
C GLY A 144 -12.92 -1.93 -14.40
N ASN A 145 -13.11 -1.27 -15.55
CA ASN A 145 -12.20 -1.34 -16.71
C ASN A 145 -11.24 -0.13 -16.79
N GLN A 146 -11.18 0.70 -15.75
CA GLN A 146 -10.31 1.87 -15.76
C GLN A 146 -8.85 1.47 -15.54
N THR A 147 -7.96 2.17 -16.24
CA THR A 147 -6.51 2.09 -16.08
C THR A 147 -5.98 3.39 -15.49
N VAL A 148 -4.86 3.31 -14.78
CA VAL A 148 -4.16 4.45 -14.20
C VAL A 148 -3.32 5.12 -15.29
N THR A 149 -3.92 6.06 -16.01
CA THR A 149 -3.27 6.80 -17.10
C THR A 149 -2.87 8.22 -16.73
N ASP A 150 -3.11 8.64 -15.49
CA ASP A 150 -2.71 9.92 -14.94
C ASP A 150 -2.21 9.77 -13.49
N GLN A 151 -1.67 10.83 -12.90
CA GLN A 151 -1.08 10.80 -11.57
C GLN A 151 -2.10 10.83 -10.42
N ASN A 152 -3.39 11.06 -10.68
CA ASN A 152 -4.45 11.23 -9.67
C ASN A 152 -5.65 10.29 -9.90
N PRO A 153 -5.46 8.98 -10.12
CA PRO A 153 -6.58 8.06 -10.34
C PRO A 153 -7.42 7.87 -9.06
N GLU A 154 -6.81 7.94 -7.87
CA GLU A 154 -7.48 7.58 -6.61
C GLU A 154 -8.59 8.56 -6.23
N GLU A 155 -8.47 9.85 -6.59
CA GLU A 155 -9.53 10.84 -6.38
C GLU A 155 -10.78 10.49 -7.21
N LYS A 156 -10.59 9.99 -8.44
CA LYS A 156 -11.68 9.56 -9.31
C LYS A 156 -12.41 8.34 -8.74
N TYR A 157 -11.67 7.39 -8.17
CA TYR A 157 -12.26 6.23 -7.51
C TYR A 157 -13.10 6.62 -6.29
N GLN A 158 -12.60 7.53 -5.45
CA GLN A 158 -13.35 8.02 -4.28
C GLN A 158 -14.64 8.73 -4.69
N ALA A 159 -14.62 9.51 -5.78
CA ALA A 159 -15.84 10.11 -6.31
C ALA A 159 -16.84 9.03 -6.74
N LEU A 160 -16.42 8.01 -7.48
CA LEU A 160 -17.29 6.92 -7.92
C LEU A 160 -17.86 6.10 -6.77
N GLU A 161 -17.08 5.82 -5.72
CA GLU A 161 -17.58 5.09 -4.55
C GLU A 161 -18.64 5.91 -3.77
N LYS A 162 -18.47 7.23 -3.68
CA LYS A 162 -19.44 8.13 -3.03
C LYS A 162 -20.72 8.29 -3.83
N PHE A 163 -20.61 8.58 -5.12
CA PHE A 163 -21.76 8.88 -5.99
C PHE A 163 -22.44 7.62 -6.55
N GLY A 164 -21.71 6.51 -6.72
CA GLY A 164 -22.27 5.24 -7.18
C GLY A 164 -23.11 4.52 -6.12
N ARG A 165 -23.00 4.91 -4.86
CA ARG A 165 -23.81 4.40 -3.74
C ARG A 165 -25.12 5.17 -3.54
N ASP A 166 -25.27 6.31 -4.20
CA ASP A 166 -26.37 7.28 -4.01
C ASP A 166 -27.37 7.27 -5.19
N LEU A 167 -27.49 6.14 -5.89
CA LEU A 167 -28.37 5.95 -7.06
C LEU A 167 -29.43 4.84 -6.88
N THR A 168 -29.69 4.41 -5.64
CA THR A 168 -30.75 3.45 -5.27
C THR A 168 -31.38 3.87 -3.96
#